data_AF-R9I5B5-F1
#
_entry.id   AF-R9I5B5-F1
#
_cell.length_a   1.000
_cell.length_b   1.000
_cell.length_c   1.000
_cell.angle_alpha   90.00
_cell.angle_beta   90.00
_cell.angle_gamma   90.00
#
_symmetry.space_group_name_H-M   'P 1'
#
loop_
_entity.id
_entity.type
_entity.pdbx_description
1 polymer ?
#
loop_
_entity_poly.entity_id
_entity_poly.type
_entity_poly.pdbx_seq_one_letter_code
_entity_poly.pdbx_strand_id
1 'polypeptide(L)'
;MKEITLQEMLSTIIGELRENGRWGTAHIYQSTLNVFSAFNNYRDLHLRKLNPAVLKRFEMHLRQRDCSWNTVSTYMKVIRSAYNRAVDLRCVRYTPRLFEHVYTGTKADKKRALEASDIGTLVVIILFSATTILSAVFQPIK
;
A
#
# COMPACT_ATOMS: atom_id res chain seq x y z
N MET A 1 -23.92 -17.03 4.82
CA MET A 1 -22.90 -16.11 4.24
C MET A 1 -21.68 -16.17 5.15
N LYS A 2 -20.51 -16.53 4.61
CA LYS A 2 -19.25 -16.51 5.36
C LYS A 2 -18.98 -15.06 5.79
N GLU A 3 -18.84 -14.84 7.08
CA GLU A 3 -18.39 -13.54 7.58
C GLU A 3 -16.90 -13.43 7.30
N ILE A 4 -16.49 -12.36 6.61
CA ILE A 4 -15.11 -12.11 6.24
C ILE A 4 -14.73 -10.68 6.64
N THR A 5 -13.52 -10.55 7.16
CA THR A 5 -12.95 -9.27 7.56
C THR A 5 -12.21 -8.62 6.40
N LEU A 6 -12.00 -7.31 6.46
CA LEU A 6 -11.22 -6.61 5.44
C LEU A 6 -9.77 -7.12 5.44
N GLN A 7 -9.23 -7.43 6.62
CA GLN A 7 -7.88 -7.95 6.81
C GLN A 7 -7.70 -9.32 6.18
N GLU A 8 -8.65 -10.24 6.39
CA GLU A 8 -8.66 -11.56 5.76
C GLU A 8 -8.73 -11.42 4.23
N MET A 9 -9.64 -10.59 3.72
CA MET A 9 -9.79 -10.38 2.27
C MET A 9 -8.50 -9.82 1.64
N LEU A 10 -7.87 -8.83 2.29
CA LEU A 10 -6.59 -8.30 1.84
C LEU A 10 -5.49 -9.37 1.87
N SER A 11 -5.45 -10.19 2.92
CA SER A 11 -4.45 -11.26 3.07
C SER A 11 -4.59 -12.33 1.99
N THR A 12 -5.83 -12.73 1.67
CA THR A 12 -6.12 -13.63 0.55
C THR A 12 -5.63 -13.04 -0.77
N ILE A 13 -5.96 -11.78 -1.07
CA ILE A 13 -5.53 -11.13 -2.31
C ILE A 13 -4.00 -11.01 -2.37
N ILE A 14 -3.32 -10.73 -1.25
CA ILE A 14 -1.85 -10.67 -1.18
C ILE A 14 -1.25 -12.03 -1.54
N GLY A 15 -1.79 -13.12 -1.01
CA GLY A 15 -1.39 -14.49 -1.35
C GLY A 15 -1.51 -14.75 -2.85
N GLU A 16 -2.71 -14.53 -3.41
CA GLU A 16 -2.98 -14.68 -4.85
C GLU A 16 -2.03 -13.83 -5.70
N LEU A 17 -1.74 -12.59 -5.31
CA LEU A 17 -0.83 -11.72 -6.05
C LEU A 17 0.61 -12.24 -6.05
N ARG A 18 1.07 -12.82 -4.93
CA ARG A 18 2.42 -13.39 -4.82
C ARG A 18 2.56 -14.67 -5.63
N GLU A 19 1.56 -15.55 -5.57
CA GLU A 19 1.50 -16.77 -6.38
C GLU A 19 1.56 -16.45 -7.88
N ASN A 20 0.93 -15.36 -8.29
CA ASN A 20 0.96 -14.87 -9.67
C ASN A 20 2.21 -14.01 -10.02
N GLY A 21 3.22 -13.95 -9.15
CA GLY A 21 4.45 -13.19 -9.38
C GLY A 21 4.30 -11.66 -9.37
N ARG A 22 3.15 -11.13 -8.92
CA ARG A 22 2.83 -9.69 -8.90
C ARG A 22 3.31 -9.01 -7.61
N TRP A 23 4.59 -9.17 -7.28
CA TRP A 23 5.18 -8.72 -6.02
C TRP A 23 5.01 -7.24 -5.72
N GLY A 24 5.15 -6.36 -6.73
CA GLY A 24 4.97 -4.92 -6.54
C GLY A 24 3.54 -4.55 -6.15
N THR A 25 2.53 -5.19 -6.77
CA THR A 25 1.13 -5.00 -6.36
C THR A 25 0.87 -5.60 -4.98
N ALA A 26 1.40 -6.80 -4.72
CA ALA A 26 1.28 -7.46 -3.41
C ALA A 26 1.85 -6.59 -2.29
N HIS A 27 2.98 -5.91 -2.51
CA HIS A 27 3.56 -4.97 -1.56
C HIS A 27 2.60 -3.83 -1.25
N ILE A 28 1.97 -3.22 -2.25
CA ILE A 28 1.01 -2.12 -2.02
C ILE A 28 -0.18 -2.59 -1.17
N TYR A 29 -0.70 -3.79 -1.44
CA TYR A 29 -1.76 -4.40 -0.65
C TYR A 29 -1.31 -4.68 0.79
N GLN A 30 -0.10 -5.23 0.97
CA GLN A 30 0.47 -5.49 2.30
C GLN A 30 0.66 -4.19 3.10
N SER A 31 1.19 -3.13 2.48
CA SER A 31 1.34 -1.83 3.12
C SER A 31 -0.03 -1.27 3.54
N THR A 32 -1.03 -1.41 2.68
CA THR A 32 -2.41 -0.99 3.01
C THR A 32 -2.96 -1.77 4.19
N LEU A 33 -2.79 -3.10 4.20
CA LEU A 33 -3.19 -3.98 5.31
C LEU A 33 -2.54 -3.54 6.62
N ASN A 34 -1.22 -3.35 6.63
CA ASN A 34 -0.48 -2.98 7.85
C ASN A 34 -0.96 -1.63 8.41
N VAL A 35 -1.12 -0.63 7.54
CA VAL A 35 -1.56 0.71 7.95
C VAL A 35 -3.02 0.69 8.41
N PHE A 36 -3.89 -0.06 7.74
CA PHE A 36 -5.29 -0.20 8.15
C PHE A 36 -5.42 -0.95 9.48
N SER A 37 -4.66 -2.03 9.68
CA SER A 37 -4.63 -2.76 10.95
C SER A 37 -4.18 -1.85 12.09
N ALA A 38 -3.12 -1.05 11.89
CA ALA A 38 -2.70 -0.08 12.89
C ALA A 38 -3.79 0.98 13.18
N PHE A 39 -4.48 1.48 12.15
CA PHE A 39 -5.63 2.38 12.31
C PHE A 39 -6.75 1.77 13.14
N ASN A 40 -7.02 0.46 12.96
CA ASN A 40 -8.08 -0.26 13.65
C ASN A 40 -7.61 -0.94 14.95
N ASN A 41 -6.49 -0.49 15.54
CA ASN A 41 -5.89 -1.05 16.76
C ASN A 41 -5.68 -2.57 16.71
N TYR A 42 -5.28 -3.08 15.54
CA TYR A 42 -5.07 -4.51 15.26
C TYR A 42 -6.29 -5.40 15.51
N ARG A 43 -7.48 -4.79 15.61
CA ARG A 43 -8.74 -5.54 15.63
C ARG A 43 -9.20 -5.76 14.22
N ASP A 44 -9.88 -6.88 13.98
CA ASP A 44 -10.46 -7.13 12.68
C ASP A 44 -11.72 -6.29 12.44
N LEU A 45 -11.89 -5.84 11.20
CA LEU A 45 -13.09 -5.15 10.76
C LEU A 45 -13.86 -6.04 9.80
N HIS A 46 -15.01 -6.55 10.24
CA HIS A 46 -15.95 -7.23 9.34
C HIS A 46 -16.33 -6.30 8.18
N LEU A 47 -16.27 -6.80 6.94
CA LEU A 47 -16.59 -6.01 5.75
C LEU A 47 -18.04 -5.47 5.75
N ARG A 48 -18.96 -6.14 6.46
CA ARG A 48 -20.33 -5.65 6.69
C ARG A 48 -20.40 -4.37 7.54
N LYS A 49 -19.40 -4.14 8.39
CA LYS A 49 -19.27 -2.94 9.23
C LYS A 49 -18.50 -1.82 8.53
N LEU A 50 -17.95 -2.06 7.34
CA LEU A 50 -17.32 -1.03 6.53
C LEU A 50 -18.39 -0.04 6.04
N ASN A 51 -18.19 1.24 6.34
CA ASN A 51 -19.12 2.30 6.00
C ASN A 51 -18.36 3.60 5.64
N PRO A 52 -19.03 4.60 5.05
CA PRO A 52 -18.37 5.85 4.65
C PRO A 52 -17.67 6.56 5.80
N ALA A 53 -18.19 6.51 7.03
CA ALA A 53 -17.59 7.16 8.19
C ALA A 53 -16.27 6.48 8.60
N VAL A 54 -16.18 5.14 8.56
CA VAL A 54 -14.93 4.40 8.79
C VAL A 54 -13.90 4.78 7.74
N LEU A 55 -14.29 4.82 6.46
CA LEU A 55 -13.40 5.20 5.37
C LEU A 55 -12.92 6.64 5.52
N LYS A 56 -13.80 7.58 5.93
CA LYS A 56 -13.40 8.97 6.14
C LYS A 56 -12.42 9.13 7.30
N ARG A 57 -12.64 8.43 8.42
CA ARG A 57 -11.67 8.40 9.53
C ARG A 57 -10.33 7.81 9.10
N PHE A 58 -10.35 6.76 8.27
CA PHE A 58 -9.13 6.20 7.72
C PHE A 58 -8.40 7.21 6.80
N GLU A 59 -9.12 7.95 5.95
CA GLU A 59 -8.55 9.03 5.13
C GLU A 59 -7.84 10.07 6.00
N MET A 60 -8.52 10.54 7.05
CA MET A 60 -7.97 11.53 7.99
C MET A 60 -6.74 10.99 8.70
N HIS A 61 -6.76 9.72 9.11
CA HIS A 61 -5.61 9.04 9.73
C HIS A 61 -4.38 9.01 8.82
N LEU A 62 -4.57 8.72 7.52
CA LEU A 62 -3.47 8.76 6.56
C LEU A 62 -2.92 10.19 6.40
N ARG A 63 -3.80 11.19 6.36
CA ARG A 63 -3.38 12.60 6.27
C ARG A 63 -2.64 13.08 7.53
N GLN A 64 -3.01 12.60 8.71
CA GLN A 64 -2.31 12.87 9.98
C GLN A 64 -0.92 12.22 10.04
N ARG A 65 -0.68 11.16 9.26
CA ARG A 65 0.64 10.53 9.09
C ARG A 65 1.43 11.14 7.92
N ASP A 66 1.09 12.36 7.50
CA ASP A 66 1.71 13.07 6.39
C ASP A 66 1.73 12.31 5.04
N CYS A 67 0.84 11.31 4.87
CA CYS A 67 0.73 10.59 3.60
C CYS A 67 0.25 11.54 2.50
N SER A 68 0.95 11.57 1.37
CA SER A 68 0.54 12.33 0.18
C SER A 68 -0.87 11.93 -0.27
N TRP A 69 -1.59 12.82 -0.95
CA TRP A 69 -2.89 12.50 -1.53
C TRP A 69 -2.82 11.31 -2.51
N ASN A 70 -1.67 11.09 -3.18
CA ASN A 70 -1.47 9.91 -4.03
C ASN A 70 -1.41 8.61 -3.21
N THR A 71 -0.72 8.64 -2.07
CA THR A 71 -0.68 7.51 -1.14
C THR A 71 -2.07 7.22 -0.59
N VAL A 72 -2.80 8.26 -0.16
CA VAL A 72 -4.20 8.15 0.31
C VAL A 72 -5.07 7.49 -0.75
N SER A 73 -5.03 7.99 -1.99
CA SER A 73 -5.80 7.41 -3.10
C SER A 73 -5.41 5.97 -3.41
N THR A 74 -4.12 5.64 -3.32
CA THR A 74 -3.64 4.27 -3.55
C THR A 74 -4.25 3.33 -2.52
N TYR A 75 -4.18 3.66 -1.23
CA TYR A 75 -4.75 2.83 -0.17
C TYR A 75 -6.27 2.75 -0.24
N MET A 76 -6.97 3.85 -0.56
CA MET A 76 -8.42 3.82 -0.76
C MET A 76 -8.83 2.94 -1.95
N LYS A 77 -8.07 2.96 -3.04
CA LYS A 77 -8.31 2.08 -4.20
C LYS A 77 -8.10 0.60 -3.84
N VAL A 78 -7.08 0.28 -3.04
CA VAL A 78 -6.85 -1.08 -2.54
C VAL A 78 -8.03 -1.57 -1.69
N ILE A 79 -8.49 -0.77 -0.72
CA ILE A 79 -9.66 -1.13 0.12
C ILE A 79 -10.91 -1.31 -0.76
N ARG A 80 -11.10 -0.45 -1.76
CA ARG A 80 -12.21 -0.58 -2.71
C ARG A 80 -12.12 -1.88 -3.53
N SER A 81 -10.95 -2.22 -4.03
CA SER A 81 -10.73 -3.48 -4.76
C SER A 81 -11.02 -4.70 -3.89
N ALA A 82 -10.56 -4.70 -2.63
CA ALA A 82 -10.85 -5.76 -1.68
C ALA A 82 -12.36 -5.86 -1.35
N TYR A 83 -13.03 -4.73 -1.14
CA TYR A 83 -14.48 -4.70 -0.93
C TYR A 83 -15.25 -5.24 -2.14
N ASN A 84 -14.92 -4.78 -3.35
CA ASN A 84 -15.56 -5.25 -4.59
C ASN A 84 -15.35 -6.76 -4.78
N ARG A 85 -14.13 -7.26 -4.54
CA ARG A 85 -13.85 -8.71 -4.57
C ARG A 85 -14.74 -9.49 -3.60
N ALA A 86 -14.97 -8.96 -2.39
CA ALA A 86 -15.88 -9.58 -1.41
C ALA A 86 -17.35 -9.53 -1.82
N VAL A 87 -17.77 -8.50 -2.59
CA VAL A 87 -19.09 -8.43 -3.20
C VAL A 87 -19.22 -9.49 -4.31
N ASP A 88 -18.22 -9.63 -5.18
CA ASP A 88 -18.21 -10.61 -6.26
C ASP A 88 -18.28 -12.05 -5.72
N LEU A 89 -17.57 -12.32 -4.62
CA LEU A 89 -17.60 -13.60 -3.90
C LEU A 89 -18.88 -13.80 -3.05
N ARG A 90 -19.83 -12.86 -3.10
CA ARG A 90 -21.09 -12.87 -2.34
C ARG A 90 -20.90 -12.95 -0.82
N CYS A 91 -19.76 -12.52 -0.31
CA CYS A 91 -19.48 -12.47 1.13
C CYS A 91 -20.18 -11.27 1.79
N VAL A 92 -20.37 -10.17 1.04
CA VAL A 92 -21.05 -8.95 1.49
C VAL A 92 -21.98 -8.43 0.39
N ARG A 93 -23.06 -7.74 0.78
CA ARG A 93 -23.95 -7.07 -0.18
C ARG A 93 -23.32 -5.78 -0.69
N TYR A 94 -23.54 -5.48 -1.96
CA TYR A 94 -23.11 -4.22 -2.54
C TYR A 94 -23.83 -3.03 -1.87
N THR A 95 -23.04 -2.06 -1.42
CA THR A 95 -23.52 -0.81 -0.82
C THR A 95 -23.23 0.34 -1.80
N PRO A 96 -24.25 0.95 -2.41
CA PRO A 96 -24.07 2.10 -3.28
C PRO A 96 -23.35 3.25 -2.57
N ARG A 97 -22.47 3.96 -3.29
CA ARG A 97 -21.82 5.20 -2.83
C ARG A 97 -20.94 5.04 -1.57
N LEU A 98 -20.53 3.81 -1.23
CA LEU A 98 -19.68 3.53 -0.06
C LEU A 98 -18.38 4.37 -0.02
N PHE A 99 -17.80 4.64 -1.19
CA PHE A 99 -16.56 5.41 -1.33
C PHE A 99 -16.77 6.81 -1.95
N GLU A 100 -18.01 7.32 -2.03
CA GLU A 100 -18.33 8.58 -2.70
C GLU A 100 -17.65 9.79 -2.04
N HIS A 101 -17.59 9.79 -0.71
CA HIS A 101 -17.12 10.92 0.09
C HIS A 101 -15.65 10.81 0.53
N VAL A 102 -14.93 9.82 0.01
CA VAL A 102 -13.49 9.64 0.30
C VAL A 102 -12.63 9.96 -0.91
N TYR A 103 -11.46 10.53 -0.64
CA TYR A 103 -10.54 10.92 -1.71
C TYR A 103 -10.01 9.68 -2.43
N THR A 104 -10.46 9.52 -3.67
CA THR A 104 -9.96 8.48 -4.58
C THR A 104 -9.48 9.03 -5.92
N GLY A 105 -9.35 10.36 -5.99
CA GLY A 105 -8.85 11.10 -7.14
C GLY A 105 -7.37 10.79 -7.41
N THR A 106 -6.99 10.81 -8.69
CA THR A 106 -5.58 10.72 -9.07
C THR A 106 -5.06 12.14 -9.18
N LYS A 107 -4.26 12.62 -8.21
CA LYS A 107 -3.49 13.83 -8.48
C LYS A 107 -2.36 13.39 -9.41
N ALA A 108 -2.40 13.85 -10.65
CA ALA A 108 -1.21 13.79 -11.50
C ALA A 108 -0.21 14.78 -10.90
N ASP A 109 0.49 14.39 -9.84
CA ASP A 109 1.79 15.02 -9.59
C ASP A 109 2.58 14.70 -10.85
N LYS A 110 2.87 15.76 -11.62
CA LYS A 110 3.60 15.72 -12.88
C LYS A 110 4.73 14.72 -12.67
N LYS A 111 4.75 13.67 -13.50
CA LYS A 111 5.90 12.78 -13.62
C LYS A 111 7.09 13.69 -13.87
N ARG A 112 7.86 14.00 -12.83
CA ARG A 112 9.23 14.42 -13.00
C ARG A 112 9.87 13.14 -13.50
N ALA A 113 9.90 12.99 -14.84
CA ALA A 113 10.81 12.07 -15.45
C ALA A 113 12.15 12.33 -14.78
N LEU A 114 12.79 11.28 -14.26
CA LEU A 114 14.20 11.36 -13.95
C LEU A 114 14.85 11.83 -15.26
N GLU A 115 15.28 13.09 -15.29
CA GLU A 115 16.12 13.58 -16.37
C GLU A 115 17.36 12.68 -16.36
N ALA A 116 17.83 12.25 -17.52
CA ALA A 116 18.93 11.27 -17.63
C ALA A 116 20.21 11.73 -16.88
N SER A 117 20.32 13.02 -16.59
CA SER A 117 21.33 13.65 -15.74
C SER A 117 21.31 13.19 -14.27
N ASP A 118 20.16 12.79 -13.71
CA ASP A 118 20.05 12.33 -12.31
C ASP A 118 20.43 10.85 -12.13
N ILE A 119 20.45 10.06 -13.22
CA ILE A 119 20.89 8.66 -13.20
C ILE A 119 22.42 8.58 -13.05
N GLY A 120 23.15 9.57 -13.57
CA GLY A 120 24.61 9.63 -13.44
C GLY A 120 25.10 9.75 -11.99
N THR A 121 24.37 10.47 -11.13
CA THR A 121 24.77 10.69 -9.74
C THR A 121 24.56 9.45 -8.85
N LEU A 122 23.53 8.65 -9.13
CA LEU A 122 23.26 7.40 -8.40
C LEU A 122 24.32 6.32 -8.67
N VAL A 123 24.83 6.21 -9.89
CA VAL A 123 25.88 5.26 -10.24
C VAL A 123 27.22 5.63 -9.57
N VAL A 124 27.53 6.92 -9.45
CA VAL A 124 28.74 7.40 -8.75
C VAL A 124 28.68 7.11 -7.25
N ILE A 125 27.53 7.30 -6.59
CA ILE A 125 27.38 7.02 -5.15
C ILE A 125 27.52 5.52 -4.85
N ILE A 126 26.96 4.66 -5.70
CA ILE A 126 27.07 3.20 -5.53
C ILE A 126 28.52 2.73 -5.76
N LEU A 127 29.21 3.26 -6.77
CA LEU A 127 30.62 2.92 -7.04
C LEU A 127 31.57 3.41 -5.92
N PHE A 128 31.35 4.61 -5.37
CA PHE A 128 32.19 5.13 -4.27
C PHE A 128 32.05 4.29 -3.00
N SER A 129 30.84 3.79 -2.70
CA SER A 129 30.60 2.94 -1.52
C SER A 129 31.27 1.56 -1.62
N ALA A 130 31.41 1.02 -2.83
CA ALA A 130 32.06 -0.28 -3.05
C ALA A 130 33.60 -0.21 -2.89
N THR A 131 34.23 0.92 -3.27
CA THR A 131 35.70 1.07 -3.17
C THR A 131 36.17 1.25 -1.73
N THR A 132 35.41 1.93 -0.87
CA THR A 132 35.75 2.14 0.55
C THR A 132 35.68 0.85 1.37
N ILE A 133 34.75 -0.06 1.04
CA ILE A 133 34.60 -1.34 1.76
C ILE A 133 35.76 -2.30 1.43
N LEU A 134 36.25 -2.30 0.19
CA LEU A 134 37.35 -3.18 -0.22
C LEU A 134 38.69 -2.84 0.48
N SER A 135 38.94 -1.55 0.75
CA SER A 135 40.14 -1.11 1.49
C SER A 135 40.12 -1.40 2.99
N ALA A 136 38.94 -1.65 3.59
CA ALA A 136 38.80 -1.90 5.02
C ALA A 136 38.96 -3.37 5.43
N VAL A 137 38.86 -4.31 4.47
CA VAL A 137 38.91 -5.76 4.74
C VAL A 137 40.31 -6.36 4.56
N PHE A 138 41.27 -5.62 3.98
CA PHE A 138 42.63 -6.09 3.74
C PHE A 138 43.66 -5.30 4.56
N GLN A 139 43.66 -5.46 5.89
CA GLN A 139 44.84 -5.16 6.69
C GLN A 139 45.69 -6.43 6.82
N PRO A 140 46.99 -6.40 6.45
CA PRO A 140 47.87 -7.55 6.61
C PRO A 140 48.13 -7.79 8.09
N ILE A 141 47.86 -9.02 8.52
CA ILE A 141 48.24 -9.57 9.82
C ILE A 141 49.77 -9.47 9.92
N LYS A 142 50.28 -8.78 10.95
CA LYS A 142 51.70 -8.85 11.34
C LYS A 142 51.95 -10.10 12.18
#